data_AF-A0A940HLU0-F1
#
_entry.id   AF-A0A940HLU0-F1
#
_cell.length_a   1.000
_cell.length_b   1.000
_cell.length_c   1.000
_cell.angle_alpha   90.00
_cell.angle_beta   90.00
_cell.angle_gamma   90.00
#
_symmetry.space_group_name_H-M   'P 1'
#
loop_
_entity.id
_entity.type
_entity.pdbx_description
1 polymer ?
#
loop_
_entity_poly.entity_id
_entity_poly.type
_entity_poly.pdbx_seq_one_letter_code
_entity_poly.pdbx_strand_id
1 'polypeptide(L)'
;MVAELGRPETAEETAARKAESSRAYRSSQTIRSLVAALIATLAIVAVIVFAVPRGEPASAPHVDVARIAADVESTMDSPVIVPDTGTFWRINDAGLTGGATNVWDVTLAPAADEERGFIKLAQAFHADSSWAPQRLNGVAPTDTTTIAGRTWDVFKVGDAGAKQNVTYAIGTQAGDDYVLLYGSRSATSTAELAESLTPQIDALSEAS
;
A
#
# COMPACT_ATOMS: atom_id res chain seq x y z
N MET A 1 39.52 72.41 -13.34
CA MET A 1 38.83 71.11 -13.29
C MET A 1 37.86 71.11 -14.46
N VAL A 2 38.24 70.47 -15.57
CA VAL A 2 37.45 70.46 -16.81
C VAL A 2 36.22 69.59 -16.58
N ALA A 3 35.04 70.19 -16.67
CA ALA A 3 33.78 69.46 -16.74
C ALA A 3 33.57 69.06 -18.21
N GLU A 4 33.66 67.77 -18.51
CA GLU A 4 33.24 67.23 -19.81
C GLU A 4 31.71 67.39 -19.94
N LEU A 5 31.29 68.54 -20.48
CA LEU A 5 29.93 68.75 -20.94
C LEU A 5 29.77 67.95 -22.24
N GLY A 6 29.15 66.78 -22.13
CA GLY A 6 29.03 65.79 -23.19
C GLY A 6 28.44 66.34 -24.48
N ARG A 7 28.98 65.83 -25.60
CA ARG A 7 28.48 65.97 -26.96
C ARG A 7 26.96 65.70 -27.00
N PRO A 8 26.18 66.42 -27.84
CA PRO A 8 24.78 66.07 -28.08
C PRO A 8 24.70 64.60 -28.50
N GLU A 9 23.84 63.85 -27.80
CA GLU A 9 23.60 62.42 -28.01
C GLU A 9 23.35 62.14 -29.50
N THR A 10 24.09 61.18 -30.04
CA THR A 10 23.94 60.82 -31.45
C THR A 10 22.61 60.08 -31.67
N ALA A 11 22.08 60.14 -32.90
CA ALA A 11 20.83 59.46 -33.24
C ALA A 11 20.88 57.94 -32.96
N GLU A 12 22.09 57.36 -33.03
CA GLU A 12 22.36 55.95 -32.77
C GLU A 12 22.30 55.60 -31.28
N GLU A 13 22.85 56.46 -30.40
CA GLU A 13 22.77 56.31 -28.94
C GLU A 13 21.32 56.43 -28.44
N THR A 14 20.54 57.34 -29.02
CA THR A 14 19.11 57.49 -28.70
C THR A 14 18.31 56.25 -29.12
N ALA A 15 18.63 55.68 -30.28
CA ALA A 15 17.99 54.46 -30.77
C ALA A 15 18.34 53.24 -29.89
N ALA A 16 19.60 53.13 -29.45
CA ALA A 16 20.06 52.08 -28.55
C ALA A 16 19.36 52.17 -27.18
N ARG A 17 19.32 53.36 -26.56
CA ARG A 17 18.61 53.58 -25.28
C ARG A 17 17.11 53.28 -25.39
N LYS A 18 16.48 53.66 -26.50
CA LYS A 18 15.07 53.37 -26.75
C LYS A 18 14.80 51.88 -26.96
N ALA A 19 15.70 51.17 -27.65
CA ALA A 19 15.60 49.73 -27.84
C ALA A 19 15.79 48.96 -26.52
N GLU A 20 16.74 49.39 -25.68
CA GLU A 20 17.00 48.80 -24.37
C GLU A 20 15.83 49.02 -23.40
N SER A 21 15.34 50.26 -23.29
CA SER A 21 14.13 50.58 -22.49
C SER A 21 12.88 49.85 -23.00
N SER A 22 12.71 49.69 -24.33
CA SER A 22 11.60 48.91 -24.89
C SER A 22 11.73 47.40 -24.61
N ARG A 23 12.95 46.86 -24.55
CA ARG A 23 13.19 45.47 -24.14
C ARG A 23 12.91 45.25 -22.66
N ALA A 24 13.38 46.14 -21.78
CA ALA A 24 13.11 46.10 -20.34
C ALA A 24 11.63 46.30 -19.99
N TYR A 25 10.94 47.18 -20.72
CA TYR A 25 9.50 47.39 -20.57
C TYR A 25 8.70 46.14 -20.96
N ARG A 26 9.04 45.49 -22.09
CA ARG A 26 8.37 44.25 -22.51
C ARG A 26 8.68 43.07 -21.58
N SER A 27 9.93 42.91 -21.14
CA SER A 27 10.29 41.81 -20.22
C SER A 27 9.60 41.96 -18.86
N SER A 28 9.50 43.17 -18.32
CA SER A 28 8.77 43.43 -17.08
C SER A 28 7.27 43.22 -17.21
N GLN A 29 6.68 43.51 -18.38
CA GLN A 29 5.29 43.17 -18.67
C GLN A 29 5.07 41.66 -18.71
N THR A 30 5.98 40.90 -19.32
CA THR A 30 5.91 39.43 -19.33
C THR A 30 6.05 38.84 -17.93
N ILE A 31 7.00 39.33 -17.12
CA ILE A 31 7.18 38.85 -15.73
C ILE A 31 5.94 39.16 -14.89
N ARG A 32 5.38 40.36 -14.97
CA ARG A 32 4.14 40.73 -14.25
C ARG A 32 2.97 39.87 -14.67
N SER A 33 2.80 39.62 -15.97
CA SER A 33 1.76 38.73 -16.48
C SER A 33 1.95 37.28 -16.03
N LEU A 34 3.19 36.79 -15.97
CA LEU A 34 3.51 35.45 -15.46
C LEU A 34 3.20 35.32 -13.97
N VAL A 35 3.56 36.32 -13.16
CA VAL A 35 3.24 36.34 -11.72
C VAL A 35 1.72 36.43 -11.51
N ALA A 36 1.01 37.25 -12.28
CA ALA A 36 -0.44 37.35 -12.22
C ALA A 36 -1.11 36.02 -12.59
N ALA A 37 -0.64 35.34 -13.65
CA ALA A 37 -1.14 34.03 -14.04
C ALA A 37 -0.86 32.95 -12.98
N LEU A 38 0.30 32.97 -12.34
CA LEU A 38 0.64 32.07 -11.24
C LEU A 38 -0.28 32.26 -10.04
N ILE A 39 -0.50 33.51 -9.63
CA ILE A 39 -1.42 33.84 -8.51
C ILE A 39 -2.85 33.41 -8.87
N ALA A 40 -3.30 33.68 -10.10
CA ALA A 40 -4.62 33.25 -10.57
C ALA A 40 -4.77 31.72 -10.50
N THR A 41 -3.73 30.98 -10.91
CA THR A 41 -3.72 29.52 -10.87
C THR A 41 -3.76 29.00 -9.44
N LEU A 42 -2.96 29.58 -8.53
CA LEU A 42 -2.96 29.23 -7.11
C LEU A 42 -4.29 29.56 -6.42
N ALA A 43 -4.92 30.67 -6.78
CA ALA A 43 -6.23 31.05 -6.27
C ALA A 43 -7.31 30.04 -6.69
N ILE A 44 -7.28 29.59 -7.96
CA ILE A 44 -8.18 28.54 -8.44
C ILE A 44 -7.94 27.23 -7.69
N VAL A 45 -6.67 26.82 -7.53
CA VAL A 45 -6.32 25.61 -6.76
C VAL A 45 -6.81 25.73 -5.31
N ALA A 46 -6.61 26.88 -4.66
CA ALA A 46 -7.08 27.11 -3.30
C ALA A 46 -8.61 26.96 -3.21
N VAL A 47 -9.36 27.59 -4.13
CA VAL A 47 -10.82 27.45 -4.19
C VAL A 47 -11.21 25.98 -4.34
N ILE A 48 -10.56 25.21 -5.22
CA ILE A 48 -10.85 23.78 -5.39
C ILE A 48 -10.56 23.02 -4.08
N VAL A 49 -9.40 23.26 -3.46
CA VAL A 49 -8.98 22.57 -2.23
C VAL A 49 -9.94 22.83 -1.06
N PHE A 50 -10.46 24.06 -0.93
CA PHE A 50 -11.39 24.45 0.14
C PHE A 50 -12.85 24.13 -0.19
N ALA A 51 -13.24 24.14 -1.46
CA ALA A 51 -14.61 23.87 -1.89
C ALA A 51 -14.94 22.38 -1.93
N VAL A 52 -13.94 21.51 -2.15
CA VAL A 52 -14.13 20.05 -2.12
C VAL A 52 -14.41 19.63 -0.67
N PRO A 53 -15.63 19.18 -0.35
CA PRO A 53 -15.93 18.67 0.98
C PRO A 53 -15.08 17.41 1.19
N ARG A 54 -14.10 17.51 2.09
CA ARG A 54 -13.46 16.32 2.65
C ARG A 54 -14.38 15.86 3.76
N GLY A 55 -15.41 15.10 3.42
CA GLY A 55 -16.09 14.30 4.44
C GLY A 55 -15.05 13.38 5.08
N GLU A 56 -15.15 13.12 6.39
CA GLU A 56 -14.47 11.95 6.94
C GLU A 56 -14.81 10.75 6.02
N PRO A 57 -13.82 9.91 5.66
CA PRO A 57 -14.11 8.69 4.93
C PRO A 57 -15.26 7.99 5.66
N ALA A 58 -16.31 7.62 4.93
CA ALA A 58 -17.37 6.82 5.52
C ALA A 58 -16.69 5.63 6.23
N SER A 59 -16.97 5.46 7.52
CA SER A 59 -16.40 4.34 8.29
C SER A 59 -16.66 3.08 7.49
N ALA A 60 -15.59 2.42 7.04
CA ALA A 60 -15.71 1.23 6.22
C ALA A 60 -16.66 0.24 6.91
N PRO A 61 -17.54 -0.47 6.17
CA PRO A 61 -18.40 -1.48 6.77
C PRO A 61 -17.57 -2.41 7.64
N HIS A 62 -17.95 -2.55 8.91
CA HIS A 62 -17.24 -3.44 9.83
C HIS A 62 -17.45 -4.88 9.36
N VAL A 63 -16.38 -5.55 8.94
CA VAL A 63 -16.44 -6.96 8.55
C VAL A 63 -16.59 -7.80 9.81
N ASP A 64 -17.74 -8.42 9.99
CA ASP A 64 -17.99 -9.37 11.09
C ASP A 64 -17.36 -10.73 10.77
N VAL A 65 -16.06 -10.82 10.98
CA VAL A 65 -15.26 -12.00 10.64
C VAL A 65 -15.63 -13.20 11.50
N ALA A 66 -16.01 -13.00 12.77
CA ALA A 66 -16.41 -14.09 13.64
C ALA A 66 -17.67 -14.80 13.11
N ARG A 67 -18.67 -14.04 12.65
CA ARG A 67 -19.86 -14.60 12.02
C ARG A 67 -19.54 -15.31 10.69
N ILE A 68 -18.72 -14.69 9.84
CA ILE A 68 -18.32 -15.30 8.56
C ILE A 68 -17.53 -16.59 8.81
N ALA A 69 -16.61 -16.60 9.77
CA ALA A 69 -15.86 -17.77 10.17
C ALA A 69 -16.78 -18.91 10.62
N ALA A 70 -17.76 -18.64 11.47
CA ALA A 70 -18.74 -19.66 11.88
C ALA A 70 -19.53 -20.25 10.70
N ASP A 71 -19.92 -19.42 9.72
CA ASP A 71 -20.57 -19.88 8.49
C ASP A 71 -19.63 -20.79 7.66
N VAL A 72 -18.33 -20.45 7.59
CA VAL A 72 -17.31 -21.22 6.88
C VAL A 72 -17.01 -22.54 7.59
N GLU A 73 -16.84 -22.53 8.92
CA GLU A 73 -16.61 -23.73 9.71
C GLU A 73 -17.76 -24.73 9.54
N SER A 74 -19.00 -24.24 9.58
CA SER A 74 -20.17 -25.09 9.33
C SER A 74 -20.23 -25.62 7.89
N THR A 75 -19.70 -24.89 6.92
CA THR A 75 -19.71 -25.30 5.51
C THR A 75 -18.60 -26.32 5.21
N MET A 76 -17.44 -26.13 5.82
CA MET A 76 -16.25 -26.94 5.60
C MET A 76 -16.15 -28.14 6.56
N ASP A 77 -16.96 -28.16 7.62
CA ASP A 77 -16.85 -29.13 8.73
C ASP A 77 -15.43 -29.16 9.32
N SER A 78 -14.77 -27.99 9.36
CA SER A 78 -13.39 -27.82 9.79
C SER A 78 -13.18 -26.43 10.41
N PRO A 79 -12.41 -26.30 11.50
CA PRO A 79 -12.10 -25.02 12.14
C PRO A 79 -11.35 -24.05 11.22
N VAL A 80 -11.52 -22.75 11.44
CA VAL A 80 -10.79 -21.71 10.69
C VAL A 80 -10.01 -20.75 11.58
N ILE A 81 -8.89 -20.25 11.06
CA ILE A 81 -8.09 -19.25 11.78
C ILE A 81 -8.80 -17.90 11.74
N VAL A 82 -9.06 -17.34 12.92
CA VAL A 82 -9.63 -15.99 13.10
C VAL A 82 -8.61 -15.11 13.83
N PRO A 83 -7.90 -14.21 13.13
CA PRO A 83 -6.91 -13.34 13.75
C PRO A 83 -7.53 -12.42 14.80
N ASP A 84 -6.88 -12.30 15.96
CA ASP A 84 -7.12 -11.19 16.87
C ASP A 84 -6.49 -9.92 16.28
N THR A 85 -7.30 -8.92 15.98
CA THR A 85 -6.83 -7.68 15.38
C THR A 85 -6.18 -6.74 16.39
N GLY A 86 -6.48 -6.90 17.69
CA GLY A 86 -6.09 -5.95 18.72
C GLY A 86 -6.43 -4.51 18.32
N THR A 87 -5.50 -3.58 18.59
CA THR A 87 -5.59 -2.18 18.16
C THR A 87 -4.80 -1.88 16.88
N PHE A 88 -3.96 -2.83 16.44
CA PHE A 88 -3.01 -2.59 15.37
C PHE A 88 -3.59 -2.93 14.00
N TRP A 89 -4.32 -4.04 13.90
CA TRP A 89 -4.90 -4.50 12.65
C TRP A 89 -6.35 -4.08 12.53
N ARG A 90 -6.80 -4.01 11.29
CA ARG A 90 -8.21 -4.05 10.91
C ARG A 90 -8.38 -5.07 9.80
N ILE A 91 -9.55 -5.68 9.72
CA ILE A 91 -9.87 -6.62 8.65
C ILE A 91 -10.61 -5.87 7.55
N ASN A 92 -10.07 -5.95 6.33
CA ASN A 92 -10.64 -5.34 5.13
C ASN A 92 -11.64 -6.25 4.44
N ASP A 93 -11.38 -7.55 4.48
CA ASP A 93 -12.12 -8.57 3.74
C ASP A 93 -11.92 -9.94 4.41
N ALA A 94 -12.96 -10.77 4.40
CA ALA A 94 -12.92 -12.13 4.89
C ALA A 94 -13.96 -12.98 4.15
N GLY A 95 -13.57 -14.17 3.71
CA GLY A 95 -14.48 -15.04 2.97
C GLY A 95 -13.88 -16.37 2.53
N LEU A 96 -14.78 -17.30 2.19
CA LEU A 96 -14.41 -18.57 1.57
C LEU A 96 -14.33 -18.39 0.04
N THR A 97 -13.14 -18.62 -0.51
CA THR A 97 -12.89 -18.67 -1.95
C THR A 97 -12.88 -20.12 -2.42
N GLY A 98 -13.73 -20.45 -3.39
CA GLY A 98 -13.76 -21.77 -4.03
C GLY A 98 -12.79 -21.90 -5.22
N GLY A 99 -12.61 -23.13 -5.71
CA GLY A 99 -11.74 -23.44 -6.85
C GLY A 99 -11.33 -24.92 -6.86
N ALA A 100 -10.09 -25.20 -7.26
CA ALA A 100 -9.50 -26.52 -7.08
C ALA A 100 -9.26 -26.87 -5.60
N THR A 101 -9.02 -25.83 -4.79
CA THR A 101 -8.85 -25.91 -3.33
C THR A 101 -9.75 -24.84 -2.73
N ASN A 102 -10.51 -25.19 -1.69
CA ASN A 102 -11.27 -24.20 -0.91
C ASN A 102 -10.30 -23.45 0.00
N VAL A 103 -10.44 -22.14 0.08
CA VAL A 103 -9.51 -21.28 0.82
C VAL A 103 -10.29 -20.30 1.68
N TRP A 104 -10.06 -20.34 2.98
CA TRP A 104 -10.45 -19.27 3.89
C TRP A 104 -9.43 -18.12 3.77
N ASP A 105 -9.86 -17.00 3.18
CA ASP A 105 -9.03 -15.82 2.98
C ASP A 105 -9.46 -14.70 3.94
N VAL A 106 -8.49 -14.08 4.65
CA VAL A 106 -8.68 -12.88 5.48
C VAL A 106 -7.63 -11.85 5.11
N THR A 107 -8.04 -10.63 4.76
CA THR A 107 -7.13 -9.53 4.44
C THR A 107 -7.04 -8.55 5.60
N LEU A 108 -5.87 -8.48 6.24
CA LEU A 108 -5.55 -7.55 7.31
C LEU A 108 -4.77 -6.35 6.77
N ALA A 109 -5.07 -5.16 7.30
CA ALA A 109 -4.27 -3.96 7.08
C ALA A 109 -4.06 -3.24 8.42
N PRO A 110 -3.00 -2.42 8.55
CA PRO A 110 -2.86 -1.55 9.71
C PRO A 110 -4.09 -0.66 9.89
N ALA A 111 -4.50 -0.47 11.14
CA ALA A 111 -5.62 0.38 11.51
C ALA A 111 -5.25 1.87 11.46
N ALA A 112 -3.98 2.21 11.71
CA ALA A 112 -3.48 3.57 11.61
C ALA A 112 -3.27 3.99 10.15
N ASP A 113 -3.76 5.19 9.78
CA ASP A 113 -3.72 5.71 8.40
C ASP A 113 -2.30 5.97 7.87
N GLU A 114 -1.34 6.21 8.77
CA GLU A 114 0.06 6.44 8.43
C GLU A 114 0.81 5.15 8.10
N GLU A 115 0.26 4.01 8.51
CA GLU A 115 0.82 2.70 8.20
C GLU A 115 0.25 2.14 6.90
N ARG A 116 1.15 1.56 6.10
CA ARG A 116 0.81 1.05 4.77
C ARG A 116 1.06 -0.45 4.69
N GLY A 117 0.46 -1.04 3.66
CA GLY A 117 0.56 -2.44 3.34
C GLY A 117 -0.58 -3.28 3.92
N PHE A 118 -0.51 -4.57 3.67
CA PHE A 118 -1.49 -5.55 4.10
C PHE A 118 -0.82 -6.92 4.29
N ILE A 119 -1.47 -7.80 5.04
CA ILE A 119 -1.19 -9.23 5.08
C ILE A 119 -2.48 -9.97 4.77
N LYS A 120 -2.42 -10.91 3.83
CA LYS A 120 -3.46 -11.91 3.61
C LYS A 120 -3.10 -13.15 4.40
N LEU A 121 -4.01 -13.58 5.24
CA LEU A 121 -4.06 -14.93 5.79
C LEU A 121 -4.88 -15.78 4.82
N ALA A 122 -4.29 -16.85 4.32
CA ALA A 122 -4.99 -17.87 3.55
C ALA A 122 -4.81 -19.23 4.21
N GLN A 123 -5.91 -19.86 4.61
CA GLN A 123 -5.96 -21.25 5.04
C GLN A 123 -6.56 -22.06 3.90
N ALA A 124 -5.73 -22.86 3.25
CA ALA A 124 -6.13 -23.77 2.19
C ALA A 124 -6.52 -25.11 2.80
N PHE A 125 -7.78 -25.50 2.65
CA PHE A 125 -8.28 -26.75 3.23
C PHE A 125 -7.77 -27.96 2.46
N HIS A 126 -7.35 -29.00 3.18
CA HIS A 126 -6.86 -30.27 2.62
C HIS A 126 -5.77 -30.05 1.56
N ALA A 127 -4.78 -29.23 1.90
CA ALA A 127 -3.72 -28.80 1.01
C ALA A 127 -2.35 -29.06 1.62
N ASP A 128 -1.39 -29.42 0.76
CA ASP A 128 0.01 -29.61 1.14
C ASP A 128 0.88 -28.40 0.74
N SER A 129 2.17 -28.48 1.05
CA SER A 129 3.14 -27.42 0.75
C SER A 129 3.32 -27.07 -0.72
N SER A 130 2.83 -27.92 -1.65
CA SER A 130 2.84 -27.61 -3.08
C SER A 130 1.80 -26.54 -3.47
N TRP A 131 0.82 -26.26 -2.61
CA TRP A 131 -0.23 -25.28 -2.87
C TRP A 131 0.28 -23.84 -2.86
N ALA A 132 1.14 -23.48 -1.90
CA ALA A 132 1.63 -22.11 -1.77
C ALA A 132 2.38 -21.59 -3.01
N PRO A 133 3.30 -22.35 -3.64
CA PRO A 133 3.88 -21.95 -4.92
C PRO A 133 2.84 -21.67 -6.00
N GLN A 134 1.76 -22.45 -6.09
CA GLN A 134 0.68 -22.22 -7.07
C GLN A 134 -0.04 -20.90 -6.80
N ARG A 135 -0.34 -20.61 -5.52
CA ARG A 135 -0.94 -19.34 -5.09
C ARG A 135 -0.02 -18.14 -5.36
N LEU A 136 1.29 -18.34 -5.27
CA LEU A 136 2.33 -17.31 -5.45
C LEU A 136 2.93 -17.28 -6.87
N ASN A 137 2.15 -17.64 -7.90
CA ASN A 137 2.57 -17.61 -9.32
C ASN A 137 3.84 -18.41 -9.65
N GLY A 138 4.01 -19.58 -9.02
CA GLY A 138 5.14 -20.48 -9.24
C GLY A 138 6.40 -20.14 -8.42
N VAL A 139 6.31 -19.23 -7.45
CA VAL A 139 7.43 -18.93 -6.55
C VAL A 139 7.64 -20.08 -5.58
N ALA A 140 8.76 -20.79 -5.72
CA ALA A 140 9.19 -21.81 -4.78
C ALA A 140 9.70 -21.19 -3.45
N PRO A 141 9.65 -21.93 -2.33
CA PRO A 141 10.24 -21.47 -1.08
C PRO A 141 11.76 -21.31 -1.26
N THR A 142 12.30 -20.25 -0.65
CA THR A 142 13.70 -19.84 -0.79
C THR A 142 14.53 -20.02 0.47
N ASP A 143 13.86 -20.12 1.61
CA ASP A 143 14.48 -20.24 2.92
C ASP A 143 13.44 -20.78 3.91
N THR A 144 13.84 -20.97 5.16
CA THR A 144 12.93 -21.27 6.28
C THR A 144 13.19 -20.31 7.45
N THR A 145 12.18 -20.11 8.28
CA THR A 145 12.31 -19.36 9.53
C THR A 145 11.53 -20.03 10.64
N THR A 146 11.93 -19.80 11.89
CA THR A 146 11.22 -20.33 13.06
C THR A 146 10.52 -19.19 13.78
N ILE A 147 9.21 -19.31 13.96
CA ILE A 147 8.36 -18.34 14.66
C ILE A 147 7.55 -19.13 15.69
N ALA A 148 7.62 -18.72 16.96
CA ALA A 148 6.95 -19.41 18.07
C ALA A 148 7.20 -20.94 18.12
N GLY A 149 8.40 -21.39 17.74
CA GLY A 149 8.76 -22.82 17.71
C GLY A 149 8.29 -23.58 16.47
N ARG A 150 7.54 -22.94 15.57
CA ARG A 150 7.06 -23.51 14.30
C ARG A 150 7.96 -23.12 13.14
N THR A 151 8.21 -24.07 12.24
CA THR A 151 8.94 -23.82 10.98
C THR A 151 7.99 -23.26 9.92
N TRP A 152 8.45 -22.20 9.26
CA TRP A 152 7.76 -21.53 8.16
C TRP A 152 8.67 -21.49 6.95
N ASP A 153 8.14 -21.88 5.79
CA ASP A 153 8.77 -21.69 4.50
C ASP A 153 8.72 -20.21 4.12
N VAL A 154 9.85 -19.63 3.69
CA VAL A 154 9.96 -18.23 3.30
C VAL A 154 9.99 -18.09 1.79
N PHE A 155 9.05 -17.32 1.24
CA PHE A 155 8.91 -17.07 -0.19
C PHE A 155 9.34 -15.63 -0.54
N LYS A 156 10.42 -15.50 -1.32
CA LYS A 156 10.87 -14.22 -1.88
C LYS A 156 10.24 -14.01 -3.26
N VAL A 157 9.11 -13.32 -3.28
CA VAL A 157 8.23 -13.23 -4.46
C VAL A 157 8.76 -12.35 -5.61
N GLY A 158 9.73 -11.46 -5.36
CA GLY A 158 10.38 -10.66 -6.41
C GLY A 158 9.42 -10.01 -7.41
N ASP A 159 9.77 -10.03 -8.70
CA ASP A 159 8.94 -9.50 -9.79
C ASP A 159 7.59 -10.24 -9.95
N ALA A 160 7.53 -11.52 -9.58
CA ALA A 160 6.30 -12.31 -9.63
C ALA A 160 5.26 -11.82 -8.61
N GLY A 161 5.71 -11.28 -7.48
CA GLY A 161 4.87 -10.66 -6.45
C GLY A 161 4.49 -9.21 -6.75
N ALA A 162 5.28 -8.48 -7.54
CA ALA A 162 5.07 -7.06 -7.83
C ALA A 162 3.69 -6.77 -8.45
N LYS A 163 3.20 -7.66 -9.34
CA LYS A 163 1.87 -7.53 -9.97
C LYS A 163 0.71 -7.63 -8.97
N GLN A 164 0.93 -8.29 -7.84
CA GLN A 164 -0.07 -8.48 -6.78
C GLN A 164 0.22 -7.62 -5.54
N ASN A 165 1.21 -6.72 -5.62
CA ASN A 165 1.71 -5.95 -4.49
C ASN A 165 2.08 -6.84 -3.28
N VAL A 166 2.69 -7.99 -3.56
CA VAL A 166 3.23 -8.91 -2.56
C VAL A 166 4.75 -8.74 -2.59
N THR A 167 5.35 -8.51 -1.43
CA THR A 167 6.80 -8.36 -1.24
C THR A 167 7.37 -9.44 -0.33
N TYR A 168 6.54 -10.03 0.52
CA TYR A 168 6.95 -11.07 1.46
C TYR A 168 5.83 -12.07 1.69
N ALA A 169 6.21 -13.34 1.86
CA ALA A 169 5.28 -14.41 2.17
C ALA A 169 5.98 -15.51 3.00
N ILE A 170 5.22 -16.11 3.92
CA ILE A 170 5.61 -17.28 4.69
C ILE A 170 4.47 -18.29 4.75
N GLY A 171 4.79 -19.58 4.71
CA GLY A 171 3.79 -20.66 4.76
C GLY A 171 4.18 -21.81 5.69
N THR A 172 3.20 -22.53 6.22
CA THR A 172 3.42 -23.69 7.10
C THR A 172 2.27 -24.68 6.98
N GLN A 173 2.57 -25.97 7.18
CA GLN A 173 1.55 -27.02 7.26
C GLN A 173 0.83 -26.94 8.62
N ALA A 174 -0.49 -27.07 8.62
CA ALA A 174 -1.36 -27.02 9.78
C ALA A 174 -2.34 -28.20 9.75
N GLY A 175 -1.89 -29.38 10.18
CA GLY A 175 -2.65 -30.62 9.99
C GLY A 175 -2.82 -30.94 8.51
N ASP A 176 -4.05 -31.22 8.09
CA ASP A 176 -4.40 -31.43 6.68
C ASP A 176 -4.45 -30.14 5.85
N ASP A 177 -4.41 -28.97 6.51
CA ASP A 177 -4.51 -27.67 5.85
C ASP A 177 -3.13 -27.03 5.65
N TYR A 178 -3.05 -26.08 4.71
CA TYR A 178 -1.86 -25.25 4.52
C TYR A 178 -2.17 -23.79 4.80
N VAL A 179 -1.36 -23.15 5.66
CA VAL A 179 -1.51 -21.75 6.03
C VAL A 179 -0.44 -20.90 5.34
N LEU A 180 -0.87 -19.84 4.67
CA LEU A 180 0.00 -18.89 3.99
C LEU A 180 -0.30 -17.46 4.46
N LEU A 181 0.73 -16.76 4.94
CA LEU A 181 0.69 -15.33 5.21
C LEU A 181 1.48 -14.59 4.14
N TYR A 182 0.85 -13.68 3.41
CA TYR A 182 1.52 -12.99 2.31
C TYR A 182 0.98 -11.58 2.09
N GLY A 183 1.85 -10.66 1.69
CA GLY A 183 1.43 -9.30 1.38
C GLY A 183 2.60 -8.34 1.24
N SER A 184 2.34 -7.06 1.52
CA SER A 184 3.30 -5.96 1.35
C SER A 184 3.92 -5.48 2.67
N ARG A 185 3.60 -6.15 3.79
CA ARG A 185 4.20 -5.86 5.10
C ARG A 185 5.60 -6.46 5.22
N SER A 186 6.37 -5.93 6.17
CA SER A 186 7.73 -6.40 6.45
C SER A 186 7.73 -7.82 7.02
N ALA A 187 8.86 -8.52 6.89
CA ALA A 187 9.05 -9.83 7.50
C ALA A 187 8.79 -9.83 9.01
N THR A 188 9.22 -8.78 9.71
CA THR A 188 8.97 -8.60 11.16
C THR A 188 7.48 -8.52 11.47
N SER A 189 6.74 -7.64 10.77
CA SER A 189 5.29 -7.47 11.01
C SER A 189 4.50 -8.73 10.66
N THR A 190 4.93 -9.48 9.65
CA THR A 190 4.34 -10.78 9.30
C THR A 190 4.67 -11.85 10.34
N ALA A 191 5.87 -11.83 10.91
CA ALA A 191 6.25 -12.76 11.98
C ALA A 191 5.48 -12.52 13.28
N GLU A 192 5.24 -11.27 13.66
CA GLU A 192 4.41 -10.91 14.82
C GLU A 192 2.97 -11.42 14.65
N LEU A 193 2.38 -11.27 13.46
CA LEU A 193 1.07 -11.85 13.17
C LEU A 193 1.12 -13.38 13.24
N ALA A 194 2.11 -14.02 12.61
CA ALA A 194 2.27 -15.48 12.64
C ALA A 194 2.39 -16.04 14.08
N GLU A 195 3.16 -15.36 14.94
CA GLU A 195 3.28 -15.70 16.36
C GLU A 195 1.92 -15.65 17.05
N SER A 196 1.12 -14.60 16.84
CA SER A 196 -0.22 -14.49 17.44
C SER A 196 -1.19 -15.59 16.97
N LEU A 197 -1.00 -16.13 15.76
CA LEU A 197 -1.84 -17.18 15.18
C LEU A 197 -1.40 -18.59 15.54
N THR A 198 -0.20 -18.77 16.11
CA THR A 198 0.39 -20.08 16.38
C THR A 198 -0.53 -20.99 17.21
N PRO A 199 -1.18 -20.54 18.29
CA PRO A 199 -2.10 -21.41 19.04
C PRO A 199 -3.26 -21.97 18.21
N GLN A 200 -3.79 -21.19 17.25
CA GLN A 200 -4.87 -21.66 16.38
C GLN A 200 -4.35 -22.63 15.32
N ILE A 201 -3.17 -22.36 14.76
CA ILE A 201 -2.50 -23.24 13.79
C ILE A 201 -2.17 -24.60 14.42
N ASP A 202 -1.74 -24.60 15.68
CA ASP A 202 -1.49 -25.83 16.44
C ASP A 202 -2.79 -26.59 16.69
N ALA A 203 -3.87 -25.90 17.07
CA ALA A 203 -5.19 -26.52 17.22
C ALA A 203 -5.72 -27.15 15.92
N LEU A 204 -5.52 -26.52 14.75
CA LEU A 204 -5.83 -27.13 13.46
C LEU A 204 -5.06 -28.45 13.25
N SER A 205 -3.78 -28.44 13.64
CA SER A 205 -2.90 -29.61 13.50
C SER A 205 -3.32 -30.78 14.39
N GLU A 206 -3.93 -30.50 15.55
CA GLU A 206 -4.43 -31.50 16.49
C GLU A 206 -5.82 -32.03 16.13
N ALA A 207 -6.60 -31.26 15.37
CA ALA A 207 -7.96 -31.62 14.97
C ALA A 207 -8.03 -32.50 13.70
N SER A 208 -6.91 -32.65 12.97
CA SER A 208 -6.80 -33.45 11.74
C SER A 208 -6.59 -34.94 12.03
#